data_AF-A0A7C4PEP9-F1
#
_entry.id   AF-A0A7C4PEP9-F1
#
_cell.length_a   1.000
_cell.length_b   1.000
_cell.length_c   1.000
_cell.angle_alpha   90.00
_cell.angle_beta   90.00
_cell.angle_gamma   90.00
#
_symmetry.space_group_name_H-M   'P 1'
#
loop_
_entity.id
_entity.type
_entity.pdbx_description
1 polymer ?
#
loop_
_entity_poly.entity_id
_entity_poly.type
_entity_poly.pdbx_seq_one_letter_code
_entity_poly.pdbx_strand_id
1 'polypeptide(L)' 'MEIIIAILWYLQLIFIGGNYTEEQINTLVFQNQPAIEAVQSNGELMNHVLDSYQQALTNQSDVLEQWKDPLPEPIRK' A
#
# COMPACT_ATOMS: atom_id res chain seq x y z
N MET A 1 -4.68 9.20 -8.28
CA MET A 1 -5.31 8.43 -7.18
C MET A 1 -4.26 7.64 -6.39
N GLU A 2 -3.33 6.94 -7.03
CA GLU A 2 -2.32 6.10 -6.35
C GLU A 2 -1.44 6.85 -5.34
N ILE A 3 -1.05 8.10 -5.64
CA ILE A 3 -0.25 8.94 -4.73
C ILE A 3 -0.99 9.20 -3.40
N ILE A 4 -2.30 9.46 -3.46
CA ILE A 4 -3.10 9.71 -2.26
C ILE A 4 -3.19 8.44 -1.41
N ILE A 5 -3.37 7.27 -2.03
CA ILE A 5 -3.39 5.99 -1.33
C ILE A 5 -2.04 5.73 -0.63
N ALA A 6 -0.91 6.00 -1.30
CA ALA A 6 0.41 5.87 -0.68
C ALA A 6 0.58 6.79 0.54
N ILE A 7 0.09 8.03 0.46
CA ILE A 7 0.12 8.98 1.59
C ILE A 7 -0.78 8.51 2.73
N LEU A 8 -2.01 8.08 2.43
CA LEU A 8 -2.93 7.56 3.44
C LEU A 8 -2.34 6.32 4.14
N TRP A 9 -1.65 5.45 3.39
CA TRP A 9 -0.93 4.32 3.95
C TRP A 9 0.24 4.74 4.85
N TYR A 10 1.04 5.72 4.42
CA TYR A 10 2.12 6.29 5.23
C TYR A 10 1.61 6.93 6.52
N LEU A 11 0.47 7.61 6.46
CA LEU A 11 -0.24 8.16 7.63
C LEU A 11 -0.93 7.08 8.48
N GLN A 12 -0.78 5.80 8.14
CA GLN A 12 -1.39 4.63 8.79
C GLN A 12 -2.92 4.68 8.84
N LEU A 13 -3.55 5.39 7.91
CA LEU A 13 -5.01 5.50 7.80
C LEU A 13 -5.61 4.31 7.03
N ILE A 14 -4.81 3.68 6.17
CA ILE A 14 -5.18 2.49 5.40
C ILE A 14 -4.04 1.47 5.37
N PHE A 15 -4.37 0.22 5.06
CA PHE A 15 -3.42 -0.88 4.96
C PHE A 15 -3.50 -1.56 3.60
N ILE A 16 -2.37 -2.10 3.14
CA ILE A 16 -2.30 -2.83 1.87
C ILE A 16 -3.09 -4.15 2.00
N GLY A 17 -3.97 -4.41 1.05
CA GLY A 17 -4.91 -5.55 1.09
C GLY A 17 -6.22 -5.25 1.82
N GLY A 18 -6.39 -4.05 2.36
CA GLY A 18 -7.68 -3.58 2.87
C GLY A 18 -8.65 -3.25 1.73
N ASN A 19 -9.93 -3.55 1.92
CA ASN A 19 -10.99 -3.14 1.00
C ASN A 19 -11.62 -1.84 1.50
N TYR A 20 -11.44 -0.77 0.74
CA TYR A 20 -12.00 0.55 1.04
C TYR A 20 -12.88 1.02 -0.11
N THR A 21 -14.03 1.61 0.21
CA THR A 21 -14.86 2.25 -0.80
C THR A 21 -14.31 3.62 -1.17
N GLU A 22 -14.69 4.13 -2.34
CA GLU A 22 -14.29 5.49 -2.76
C GLU A 22 -14.77 6.56 -1.76
N GLU A 23 -15.97 6.40 -1.19
CA GLU A 23 -16.51 7.31 -0.17
C GLU A 23 -15.66 7.31 1.12
N GLN A 24 -15.20 6.13 1.56
CA GLN A 24 -14.31 6.01 2.72
C GLN A 24 -12.96 6.70 2.45
N ILE A 25 -12.37 6.47 1.27
CA ILE A 25 -11.12 7.13 0.89
C ILE A 25 -11.31 8.64 0.84
N ASN A 26 -12.36 9.13 0.20
CA ASN A 26 -12.66 10.57 0.12
C ASN A 26 -12.87 11.20 1.50
N THR A 27 -13.51 10.48 2.43
CA THR A 27 -13.69 10.93 3.81
C THR A 27 -12.35 11.04 4.54
N LEU A 28 -11.48 10.03 4.40
CA LEU A 28 -10.15 10.06 4.99
C LEU A 28 -9.29 11.18 4.41
N VAL A 29 -9.38 11.43 3.11
CA VAL A 29 -8.68 12.53 2.45
C VAL A 29 -9.14 13.87 2.99
N PHE A 30 -10.45 14.10 3.05
CA PHE A 30 -11.01 15.36 3.54
C PHE A 30 -10.65 15.62 5.00
N GLN A 31 -10.72 14.59 5.86
CA GLN A 31 -10.40 14.71 7.28
C GLN A 31 -8.90 14.96 7.54
N ASN A 32 -8.03 14.48 6.66
CA ASN A 32 -6.58 14.54 6.82
C ASN A 32 -5.89 15.43 5.78
N GLN A 33 -6.65 16.29 5.10
CA GLN A 33 -6.18 17.23 4.08
C GLN A 33 -4.90 17.97 4.49
N PRO A 34 -4.78 18.60 5.68
CA PRO A 34 -3.55 19.29 6.07
C PRO A 34 -2.33 18.36 6.21
N ALA A 35 -2.53 17.12 6.66
CA ALA A 35 -1.44 16.14 6.74
C ALA A 35 -1.01 15.65 5.35
N ILE A 36 -1.97 15.47 4.45
CA ILE A 36 -1.71 15.10 3.05
C ILE A 36 -0.93 16.22 2.34
N GLU A 37 -1.32 17.47 2.55
CA GLU A 37 -0.62 18.64 2.00
C GLU A 37 0.79 18.81 2.58
N ALA A 38 1.00 18.48 3.86
CA ALA A 38 2.33 18.49 4.47
C ALA A 38 3.27 17.46 3.81
N VAL A 39 2.75 16.28 3.46
CA VAL A 39 3.52 15.27 2.72
C VAL A 39 3.73 15.69 1.26
N GLN A 40 2.72 16.29 0.62
CA GLN A 40 2.80 16.78 -0.77
C GLN A 40 3.75 17.96 -0.98
N SER A 41 3.80 18.88 -0.01
CA SER A 41 4.69 20.04 -0.08
C SER A 41 6.17 19.68 0.13
N ASN A 42 6.45 18.51 0.70
CA ASN A 42 7.81 18.00 0.89
C ASN A 42 8.15 16.94 -0.17
N GLY A 43 8.84 17.35 -1.23
CA GLY A 43 9.19 16.46 -2.35
C GLY A 43 10.07 15.27 -1.96
N GLU A 44 10.98 15.43 -0.99
CA GLU A 44 11.82 14.32 -0.50
C GLU A 44 10.98 13.28 0.26
N LEU A 45 10.11 13.76 1.15
CA LEU A 45 9.20 12.90 1.89
C LEU A 45 8.23 12.19 0.96
N MET A 46 7.65 12.89 -0.02
CA MET A 46 6.78 12.30 -1.02
C MET A 46 7.46 11.16 -1.78
N ASN A 47 8.69 11.39 -2.27
CA ASN A 47 9.44 10.36 -2.98
C ASN A 47 9.72 9.15 -2.08
N HIS A 48 10.07 9.38 -0.82
CA HIS A 48 10.29 8.30 0.14
C HIS A 48 9.02 7.50 0.45
N VAL A 49 7.87 8.17 0.56
CA VAL A 49 6.56 7.53 0.75
C VAL A 49 6.21 6.65 -0.44
N LEU A 50 6.40 7.15 -1.66
CA LEU A 50 6.10 6.40 -2.88
C LEU A 50 7.04 5.19 -3.03
N ASP A 51 8.33 5.35 -2.77
CA ASP A 51 9.31 4.26 -2.82
C ASP A 51 8.99 3.17 -1.79
N SER A 52 8.71 3.57 -0.55
CA SER A 52 8.33 2.65 0.54
C SER A 52 7.03 1.91 0.24
N TYR A 53 6.03 2.61 -0.30
CA TYR A 53 4.76 2.01 -0.69
C TYR A 53 4.95 0.99 -1.83
N GLN A 54 5.77 1.33 -2.83
CA GLN A 54 6.09 0.43 -3.93
C GLN A 54 6.83 -0.83 -3.45
N GLN A 55 7.82 -0.67 -2.57
CA GLN A 55 8.52 -1.80 -1.96
C GLN A 55 7.57 -2.68 -1.15
N ALA A 56 6.64 -2.09 -0.40
CA ALA A 56 5.67 -2.83 0.38
C ALA A 56 4.73 -3.68 -0.51
N LEU A 57 4.28 -3.14 -1.66
CA LEU A 57 3.49 -3.88 -2.64
C LEU A 57 4.26 -5.04 -3.27
N THR A 58 5.53 -4.82 -3.62
CA THR A 58 6.41 -5.86 -4.16
C THR A 58 6.65 -6.96 -3.13
N ASN A 59 6.99 -6.61 -1.89
CA ASN A 59 7.21 -7.57 -0.82
C ASN A 59 5.93 -8.36 -0.47
N GLN A 60 4.75 -7.75 -0.55
CA GLN A 60 3.50 -8.49 -0.34
C GLN A 60 3.26 -9.54 -1.43
N SER A 61 3.67 -9.25 -2.67
CA SER A 61 3.59 -10.19 -3.78
C SER A 61 4.55 -11.38 -3.55
N ASP A 62 5.78 -11.09 -3.13
CA ASP A 62 6.78 -12.10 -2.77
C ASP A 62 6.32 -13.01 -1.62
N VAL A 63 5.71 -12.42 -0.58
CA VAL A 63 5.14 -13.20 0.52
C VAL A 63 3.99 -14.08 0.01
N LEU A 64 3.09 -13.60 -0.84
CA LEU A 64 2.02 -14.43 -1.39
C LEU A 64 2.54 -15.56 -2.30
N GLU A 65 3.66 -15.35 -3.01
CA GLU A 65 4.29 -16.39 -3.82
C GLU A 65 4.98 -17.47 -2.98
N GLN A 66 5.59 -17.13 -1.84
CA GLN A 66 6.21 -18.10 -0.94
C GLN A 66 5.20 -19.04 -0.26
N TRP A 67 3.92 -18.67 -0.22
CA TRP A 67 2.83 -19.48 0.36
C TRP A 67 2.10 -20.33 -0.69
N LYS A 68 2.48 -20.22 -1.98
CA LYS A 68 2.12 -21.25 -2.96
C LYS A 68 2.94 -22.49 -2.63
N ASP A 69 2.34 -23.37 -1.83
CA ASP A 69 2.79 -24.72 -1.53
C ASP A 69 3.50 -25.32 -2.76
N PRO A 70 4.75 -25.81 -2.65
CA PRO A 70 5.34 -26.57 -3.74
C PRO A 70 4.41 -27.75 -4.01
N LEU A 71 3.82 -27.77 -5.21
CA LEU A 71 2.95 -28.86 -5.67
C LEU A 71 3.57 -30.20 -5.23
N PRO A 72 2.83 -31.07 -4.51
CA PRO A 72 3.40 -32.33 -4.06
C PRO A 72 3.92 -33.08 -5.28
N GLU A 73 5.21 -33.44 -5.25
CA GLU A 73 5.84 -34.16 -6.35
C GLU A 73 5.01 -35.41 -6.66
N PRO A 74 4.70 -35.69 -7.94
CA PRO A 74 3.88 -36.84 -8.28
C PRO A 74 4.59 -38.11 -7.82
N ILE A 75 3.93 -38.86 -6.94
CA ILE A 75 4.40 -40.17 -6.44
C ILE A 75 4.63 -41.07 -7.67
N ARG A 76 5.89 -41.28 -8.04
CA ARG A 76 6.26 -42.27 -9.07
C ARG A 76 5.99 -43.66 -8.49
N LYS A 77 5.01 -44.36 -9.06
CA LYS A 77 4.79 -45.80 -8.83
C LYS A 77 5.83 -46.63 -9.56
#